data_AF-A0A6A6DBX3-F1
#
_entry.id   AF-A0A6A6DBX3-F1
#
_cell.length_a   1.000
_cell.length_b   1.000
_cell.length_c   1.000
_cell.angle_alpha   90.00
_cell.angle_beta   90.00
_cell.angle_gamma   90.00
#
_symmetry.space_group_name_H-M   'P 1'
#
loop_
_entity.id
_entity.type
_entity.pdbx_description
1 polymer ?
#
loop_
_entity_poly.entity_id
_entity_poly.type
_entity_poly.pdbx_seq_one_letter_code
_entity_poly.pdbx_strand_id
1 'polypeptide(L)'
;MSPLELALDELKSLEPGEKFNFTATANKYGCDRSTLSKRFRGVQRSREEKHENQRHLNNQQEKSLLQYIDDLCKRGLPPTHHMLQNFAKEICRHPVGKHWPGRFLKRHNYSIFSK
;
A
#
# COMPACT_ATOMS: atom_id res chain seq x y z
N MET A 1 -11.41 -4.76 -15.26
CA MET A 1 -9.93 -4.64 -15.36
C MET A 1 -9.60 -3.33 -16.02
N SER A 2 -8.56 -2.63 -15.55
CA SER A 2 -8.11 -1.39 -16.19
C SER A 2 -7.47 -1.67 -17.56
N PRO A 3 -7.52 -0.73 -18.52
CA PRO A 3 -6.90 -0.95 -19.84
C PRO A 3 -5.39 -1.23 -19.77
N LEU A 4 -4.72 -0.70 -18.73
CA LEU A 4 -3.31 -0.95 -18.47
C LEU A 4 -3.04 -2.37 -17.97
N GLU A 5 -3.95 -2.99 -17.21
CA GLU A 5 -3.82 -4.38 -16.76
C GLU A 5 -4.02 -5.36 -17.91
N LEU A 6 -5.03 -5.13 -18.76
CA LEU A 6 -5.27 -5.96 -19.95
C LEU A 6 -4.07 -5.94 -20.90
N ALA A 7 -3.47 -4.77 -21.13
CA ALA A 7 -2.27 -4.62 -21.93
C ALA A 7 -1.05 -5.35 -21.33
N LEU A 8 -0.94 -5.43 -20.00
CA LEU A 8 0.14 -6.16 -19.34
C LEU A 8 -0.04 -7.67 -19.43
N ASP A 9 -1.27 -8.18 -19.31
CA ASP A 9 -1.55 -9.60 -19.44
C ASP A 9 -1.32 -10.11 -20.87
N GLU A 10 -1.67 -9.32 -21.90
CA GLU A 10 -1.34 -9.64 -23.29
C GLU A 10 0.17 -9.76 -23.48
N LEU A 11 0.95 -8.79 -22.99
CA LEU A 11 2.41 -8.82 -23.12
C LEU A 11 3.06 -9.96 -22.33
N LYS A 12 2.48 -10.38 -21.21
CA LYS A 12 2.97 -11.52 -20.41
C LYS A 12 2.64 -12.88 -21.01
N SER A 13 1.62 -12.95 -21.87
CA SER A 13 1.18 -14.18 -22.52
C SER A 13 1.94 -14.49 -23.81
N LEU A 14 2.81 -13.58 -24.27
CA LEU A 14 3.66 -13.78 -25.43
C LEU A 14 4.74 -14.82 -25.17
N GLU A 15 5.14 -15.55 -26.21
CA GLU A 15 6.13 -16.62 -26.08
C GLU A 15 7.54 -16.07 -25.78
N PRO A 16 8.39 -16.81 -25.03
CA PRO A 16 9.75 -16.40 -24.75
C PRO A 16 10.56 -16.29 -26.05
N GLY A 17 10.84 -15.06 -26.50
CA GLY A 17 11.59 -14.77 -27.72
C GLY A 17 10.85 -13.88 -28.72
N GLU A 18 9.55 -13.66 -28.52
CA GLU A 18 8.78 -12.74 -29.34
C GLU A 18 9.09 -11.27 -28.98
N LYS A 19 9.21 -10.41 -30.00
CA LYS A 19 9.55 -8.99 -29.78
C LYS A 19 8.35 -8.23 -29.22
N PHE A 20 8.46 -7.75 -27.98
CA PHE A 20 7.44 -6.91 -27.35
C PHE A 20 7.20 -5.60 -28.12
N ASN A 21 6.00 -5.43 -28.69
CA ASN A 21 5.59 -4.18 -29.32
C ASN A 21 4.67 -3.36 -28.40
N PHE A 22 5.30 -2.61 -27.48
CA PHE A 22 4.57 -1.75 -26.53
C PHE A 22 3.68 -0.71 -27.21
N THR A 23 4.03 -0.24 -28.42
CA THR A 23 3.26 0.78 -29.14
C THR A 23 1.95 0.21 -29.68
N ALA A 24 1.99 -0.96 -30.30
CA ALA A 24 0.80 -1.61 -30.82
C ALA A 24 -0.16 -1.98 -29.67
N THR A 25 0.36 -2.58 -28.61
CA THR A 25 -0.45 -2.94 -27.44
C THR A 25 -1.03 -1.71 -26.76
N ALA A 26 -0.24 -0.65 -26.57
CA ALA A 26 -0.72 0.60 -25.97
C ALA A 26 -1.87 1.22 -26.77
N ASN A 27 -1.74 1.28 -28.10
CA ASN A 27 -2.80 1.79 -28.97
C ASN A 27 -4.06 0.92 -28.95
N LYS A 28 -3.90 -0.41 -28.94
CA LYS A 28 -5.01 -1.38 -28.87
C LYS A 28 -5.88 -1.19 -27.62
N TYR A 29 -5.24 -0.92 -26.49
CA TYR A 29 -5.93 -0.72 -25.20
C TYR A 29 -6.12 0.74 -24.81
N GLY A 30 -5.71 1.70 -25.63
CA GLY A 30 -5.82 3.13 -25.32
C GLY A 30 -5.07 3.55 -24.05
N CYS A 31 -3.90 2.94 -23.77
CA CYS A 31 -3.08 3.31 -22.61
C CYS A 31 -1.76 3.97 -23.04
N ASP A 32 -1.11 4.69 -22.11
CA ASP A 32 0.17 5.34 -22.42
C ASP A 32 1.31 4.31 -22.57
N ARG A 33 1.99 4.34 -23.72
CA ARG A 33 3.09 3.42 -24.07
C ARG A 33 4.28 3.51 -23.13
N SER A 34 4.57 4.69 -22.59
CA SER A 34 5.68 4.87 -21.65
C SER A 34 5.37 4.19 -20.30
N THR A 35 4.13 4.34 -19.83
CA THR A 35 3.60 3.76 -18.60
C THR A 35 3.53 2.24 -18.71
N LEU A 36 3.01 1.71 -19.82
CA LEU A 36 2.97 0.27 -20.09
C LEU A 36 4.38 -0.36 -20.04
N SER A 37 5.36 0.26 -20.71
CA SER A 37 6.74 -0.26 -20.75
C SER A 37 7.42 -0.23 -19.38
N LYS A 38 7.28 0.87 -18.62
CA LYS A 38 7.84 0.99 -17.26
C LYS A 38 7.24 -0.04 -16.31
N ARG A 39 5.93 -0.29 -16.41
CA ARG A 39 5.22 -1.25 -15.57
C ARG A 39 5.55 -2.70 -15.93
N PHE A 40 5.66 -3.01 -17.23
CA PHE A 40 6.07 -4.34 -17.71
C PHE A 40 7.50 -4.70 -17.28
N ARG A 41 8.43 -3.73 -17.34
CA ARG A 41 9.83 -3.92 -16.92
C ARG A 41 10.05 -3.86 -15.41
N GLY A 42 8.99 -3.69 -14.61
CA GLY A 42 9.09 -3.54 -13.15
C GLY A 42 9.79 -2.26 -12.68
N VAL A 43 10.04 -1.30 -13.57
CA VAL A 43 10.68 -0.01 -13.24
C VAL A 43 9.77 0.83 -12.34
N GLN A 44 8.46 0.72 -12.55
CA GLN A 44 7.45 1.41 -11.74
C GLN A 44 6.66 0.38 -10.92
N ARG A 45 6.86 0.42 -9.60
CA ARG A 45 6.06 -0.32 -8.61
C ARG A 45 4.58 0.05 -8.72
N SER A 46 3.70 -0.86 -8.30
CA SER A 46 2.26 -0.58 -8.26
C SER A 46 1.97 0.64 -7.37
N ARG A 47 0.80 1.28 -7.55
CA ARG A 47 0.45 2.46 -6.71
C ARG A 47 0.32 2.03 -5.25
N GLU A 48 -0.16 0.81 -5.04
CA GLU A 48 -0.36 0.13 -3.77
C GLU A 48 0.99 -0.12 -3.09
N GLU A 49 1.95 -0.70 -3.81
CA GLU A 49 3.32 -0.91 -3.31
C GLU A 49 4.02 0.42 -3.02
N LYS A 50 3.84 1.43 -3.86
CA LYS A 50 4.41 2.76 -3.60
C LYS A 50 3.83 3.34 -2.32
N HIS A 51 2.52 3.22 -2.11
CA HIS A 51 1.85 3.69 -0.90
C HIS A 51 2.29 2.89 0.33
N GLU A 52 2.50 1.57 0.21
CA GLU A 52 3.06 0.74 1.28
C GLU A 52 4.48 1.14 1.66
N ASN A 53 5.36 1.36 0.68
CA ASN A 53 6.75 1.78 0.92
C ASN A 53 6.89 3.19 1.51
N GLN A 54 5.88 4.06 1.32
CA GLN A 54 5.87 5.40 1.91
C GLN A 54 5.36 5.42 3.36
N ARG A 55 4.83 4.31 3.88
CA ARG A 55 4.33 4.22 5.25
C ARG A 55 5.46 3.87 6.21
N HIS A 56 5.28 4.29 7.46
CA HIS A 56 6.15 3.86 8.56
C HIS A 56 5.98 2.38 8.90
N LEU A 57 4.79 1.81 8.65
CA LEU A 57 4.44 0.44 8.94
C LEU A 57 3.90 -0.23 7.68
N ASN A 58 4.31 -1.48 7.44
CA ASN A 58 3.73 -2.30 6.38
C ASN A 58 2.33 -2.81 6.78
N ASN A 59 1.61 -3.41 5.83
CA ASN A 59 0.23 -3.85 6.09
C ASN A 59 0.12 -4.87 7.23
N GLN A 60 1.09 -5.77 7.36
CA GLN A 60 1.10 -6.79 8.42
C GLN A 60 1.33 -6.16 9.81
N GLN A 61 2.29 -5.24 9.91
CA GLN A 61 2.59 -4.49 11.14
C GLN A 61 1.40 -3.65 11.57
N GLU A 62 0.74 -2.96 10.64
CA GLU A 62 -0.46 -2.19 10.95
C GLU A 62 -1.60 -3.09 11.45
N LYS A 63 -1.78 -4.28 10.86
CA LYS A 63 -2.78 -5.26 11.33
C LYS A 63 -2.48 -5.75 12.74
N SER A 64 -1.23 -6.12 13.04
CA SER A 64 -0.83 -6.54 14.38
C SER A 64 -1.02 -5.43 15.41
N LEU A 65 -0.70 -4.19 15.04
CA LEU A 65 -0.91 -3.03 15.91
C LEU A 65 -2.40 -2.79 16.19
N LEU A 66 -3.28 -2.93 15.19
CA LEU A 66 -4.73 -2.82 15.40
C LEU A 66 -5.26 -3.90 16.33
N GLN A 67 -4.83 -5.16 16.17
CA GLN A 67 -5.22 -6.25 17.07
C GLN A 67 -4.81 -5.94 18.51
N TYR A 68 -3.60 -5.43 18.71
CA TYR A 68 -3.13 -5.04 20.03
C TYR A 68 -3.95 -3.88 20.63
N ILE A 69 -4.30 -2.87 19.82
CA ILE A 69 -5.17 -1.77 20.25
C ILE A 69 -6.56 -2.28 20.63
N ASP A 70 -7.13 -3.19 19.85
CA ASP A 70 -8.44 -3.80 20.11
C ASP A 70 -8.44 -4.57 21.45
N ASP A 71 -7.40 -5.36 21.70
CA ASP A 71 -7.24 -6.08 22.97
C ASP A 71 -7.10 -5.14 24.17
N LEU A 72 -6.38 -4.02 24.00
CA LEU A 72 -6.28 -2.97 25.02
C LEU A 72 -7.64 -2.31 25.30
N CYS A 73 -8.40 -1.97 24.25
CA CYS A 73 -9.74 -1.41 24.38
C CYS A 73 -10.70 -2.37 25.09
N LYS A 74 -10.68 -3.68 24.76
CA LYS A 74 -11.50 -4.71 25.43
C LYS A 74 -11.18 -4.83 26.92
N ARG A 75 -9.94 -4.60 27.32
CA ARG A 75 -9.50 -4.57 28.73
C ARG A 75 -9.86 -3.27 29.46
N GLY A 76 -10.51 -2.32 28.78
CA GLY A 76 -10.83 -1.01 29.34
C GLY A 76 -9.63 -0.07 29.42
N LEU A 77 -8.56 -0.33 28.67
CA LEU A 77 -7.32 0.45 28.64
C LEU A 77 -7.08 1.06 27.25
N PRO A 78 -7.99 1.92 26.74
CA PRO A 78 -7.83 2.50 25.41
C PRO A 78 -6.53 3.30 25.31
N PRO A 79 -5.65 3.01 24.33
CA PRO A 79 -4.37 3.69 24.22
C PRO A 79 -4.53 5.14 23.78
N THR A 80 -3.72 6.03 24.34
CA THR A 80 -3.68 7.43 23.92
C THR A 80 -2.92 7.59 22.60
N HIS A 81 -3.09 8.72 21.90
CA HIS A 81 -2.30 9.02 20.70
C HIS A 81 -0.79 8.97 20.93
N HIS A 82 -0.31 9.36 22.11
CA HIS A 82 1.11 9.27 22.47
C HIS A 82 1.57 7.81 22.59
N MET A 83 0.75 6.93 23.16
CA MET A 83 1.05 5.49 23.22
C MET A 83 1.11 4.87 21.82
N LEU A 84 0.17 5.20 20.93
CA LEU A 84 0.19 4.74 19.53
C LEU A 84 1.44 5.19 18.79
N GLN A 85 1.88 6.42 19.04
CA GLN A 85 3.11 6.96 18.49
C GLN A 85 4.33 6.15 18.99
N ASN A 86 4.36 5.80 20.28
CA ASN A 86 5.41 4.97 20.85
C ASN A 86 5.41 3.55 20.28
N PHE A 87 4.25 2.90 20.16
CA PHE A 87 4.14 1.57 19.55
C PHE A 87 4.65 1.57 18.11
N ALA A 88 4.25 2.56 17.32
CA ALA A 88 4.72 2.68 15.94
C ALA A 88 6.23 2.94 15.87
N LYS A 89 6.77 3.81 16.75
CA LYS A 89 8.22 4.06 16.87
C LYS A 89 8.99 2.79 17.23
N GLU A 90 8.47 1.97 18.13
CA GLU A 90 9.08 0.70 18.51
C GLU A 90 9.12 -0.29 17.35
N ILE A 91 8.06 -0.36 16.55
CA ILE A 91 7.97 -1.27 15.40
C ILE A 91 8.88 -0.78 14.25
N CYS A 92 8.85 0.51 13.89
CA CYS A 92 9.60 1.04 12.75
C CYS A 92 11.01 1.52 13.08
N ARG A 93 11.40 1.51 14.37
CA ARG A 93 12.71 1.92 14.91
C ARG A 93 13.11 3.37 14.59
N HIS A 94 12.15 4.20 14.18
CA HIS A 94 12.36 5.59 13.81
C HIS A 94 11.23 6.49 14.36
N PRO A 95 11.49 7.80 14.55
CA PRO A 95 10.45 8.70 15.04
C PRO A 95 9.29 8.81 14.05
N VAL A 96 8.07 8.60 14.54
CA VAL A 96 6.82 8.87 13.82
C VAL A 96 6.31 10.27 14.17
N GLY A 97 5.73 10.96 13.18
CA GLY A 97 5.23 12.33 13.38
C GLY A 97 3.98 12.42 14.25
N LYS A 98 3.76 13.59 14.89
CA LYS A 98 2.64 13.83 15.82
C LYS A 98 1.23 13.56 15.26
N HIS A 99 1.05 13.72 13.95
CA HIS A 99 -0.23 13.50 13.28
C HIS A 99 -0.41 12.05 12.78
N TRP A 100 0.62 11.21 12.90
CA TRP A 100 0.57 9.84 12.43
C TRP A 100 -0.54 9.02 13.09
N PRO A 101 -0.74 9.05 14.44
CA PRO A 101 -1.81 8.27 15.07
C PRO A 101 -3.20 8.59 14.51
N GLY A 102 -3.54 9.87 14.36
CA GLY A 102 -4.83 10.28 13.80
C GLY A 102 -5.01 9.82 12.34
N ARG A 103 -3.96 9.89 11.51
CA ARG A 103 -4.00 9.39 10.13
C ARG A 103 -4.13 7.87 10.07
N PHE A 104 -3.43 7.16 10.95
CA PHE A 104 -3.48 5.71 11.07
C PHE A 104 -4.90 5.23 11.41
N LEU A 105 -5.51 5.81 12.45
CA LEU A 105 -6.86 5.47 12.88
C LEU A 105 -7.91 5.80 11.81
N LYS A 106 -7.84 6.99 11.21
CA LYS A 106 -8.75 7.41 10.14
C LYS A 106 -8.67 6.46 8.93
N ARG A 107 -7.47 6.02 8.56
CA ARG A 107 -7.27 5.11 7.41
C ARG A 107 -7.90 3.74 7.65
N HIS A 108 -7.93 3.26 8.88
CA HIS A 108 -8.54 1.98 9.26
C HIS A 108 -9.99 2.12 9.73
N ASN A 109 -10.57 3.32 9.64
CA ASN A 109 -11.90 3.63 10.17
C ASN A 109 -12.08 3.16 11.64
N TYR A 110 -11.00 3.25 12.43
CA TYR A 110 -10.98 2.76 13.81
C TYR A 110 -11.21 3.91 14.79
N SER A 111 -12.13 3.72 15.73
CA SER A 111 -12.37 4.68 16.80
C SER A 111 -11.98 4.07 18.14
N ILE A 112 -10.97 4.65 18.79
CA ILE A 112 -10.52 4.23 20.12
C ILE A 112 -11.52 4.65 21.21
N PHE A 113 -12.29 5.71 20.93
CA PHE A 113 -13.23 6.31 21.88
C PHE A 113 -14.68 5.86 21.68
N SER A 114 -14.95 4.94 20.76
CA SER A 114 -16.32 4.46 20.55
C SER A 114 -16.66 3.35 21.55
N LYS A 115 -17.34 3.75 22.63
CA LYS A 115 -18.29 2.91 23.35
C LYS A 115 -19.70 3.38 22.99
#